data_AF-A0A955PP75-F1
#
_entry.id   AF-A0A955PP75-F1
#
_cell.length_a   1.000
_cell.length_b   1.000
_cell.length_c   1.000
_cell.angle_alpha   90.00
_cell.angle_beta   90.00
_cell.angle_gamma   90.00
#
_symmetry.space_group_name_H-M   'P 1'
#
loop_
_entity.id
_entity.type
_entity.pdbx_description
1 polymer ?
#
loop_
_entity_poly.entity_id
_entity_poly.type
_entity_poly.pdbx_seq_one_letter_code
_entity_poly.pdbx_strand_id
1 'polypeptide(L)'
;MFKQPLQNLLAISAILLATAWASPTTAEVNGWLNWRGPLQTGESLEKGLPDTLELNGENHLWTKDLKGRGEPLIVSSDGEERVYAWGYRGEGPDLREYLVCLDPVSGETIWEEGFNDFLSDNVYDRYTIGSPGVDPETGNVYLLTTPGIFACFTPKGELLWQHSFMEEYGRLTFPNGRTGCPVIDGDLVIVRGITSNW
;
A
#
# COMPACT_ATOMS: atom_id res chain seq x y z
N MET A 1 -11.63 80.44 31.93
CA MET A 1 -10.30 80.44 31.27
C MET A 1 -9.58 79.23 31.84
N PHE A 2 -9.59 78.05 31.22
CA PHE A 2 -8.78 77.66 30.06
C PHE A 2 -9.47 76.51 29.27
N LYS A 3 -9.05 76.38 28.00
CA LYS A 3 -9.65 75.65 26.88
C LYS A 3 -9.53 74.11 26.98
N GLN A 4 -10.54 73.39 26.47
CA GLN A 4 -10.43 72.01 25.96
C GLN A 4 -9.62 72.00 24.63
N PRO A 5 -9.04 70.84 24.21
CA PRO A 5 -9.72 70.05 23.18
C PRO A 5 -9.52 68.52 23.22
N LEU A 6 -10.35 67.87 22.40
CA LEU A 6 -10.51 66.45 22.02
C LEU A 6 -9.21 65.64 21.81
N GLN A 7 -9.28 64.31 22.02
CA GLN A 7 -8.70 63.30 21.12
C GLN A 7 -9.27 61.87 21.34
N ASN A 8 -10.15 61.48 20.42
CA ASN A 8 -10.39 60.20 19.74
C ASN A 8 -9.82 58.83 20.23
N LEU A 9 -10.62 57.80 19.86
CA LEU A 9 -10.32 56.37 19.62
C LEU A 9 -10.39 55.48 20.88
N LEU A 10 -11.22 54.43 20.93
CA LEU A 10 -11.23 53.28 20.02
C LEU A 10 -12.63 52.65 19.95
N ALA A 11 -13.19 52.56 18.73
CA ALA A 11 -14.23 51.59 18.43
C ALA A 11 -13.54 50.25 18.11
N ILE A 12 -13.76 49.24 18.95
CA ILE A 12 -13.27 47.88 18.73
C ILE A 12 -14.21 47.21 17.74
N SER A 13 -13.86 47.25 16.45
CA SER A 13 -14.48 46.38 15.44
C SER A 13 -13.92 44.96 15.60
N ALA A 14 -14.75 44.05 16.12
CA ALA A 14 -14.46 42.62 16.12
C ALA A 14 -14.55 42.08 14.69
N ILE A 15 -13.40 41.89 14.05
CA ILE A 15 -13.30 41.15 12.79
C ILE A 15 -13.34 39.66 13.15
N LEU A 16 -14.50 39.03 12.98
CA LEU A 16 -14.64 37.56 12.95
C LEU A 16 -13.95 37.06 11.68
N LEU A 17 -12.68 36.66 11.79
CA LEU A 17 -12.01 35.84 10.77
C LEU A 17 -12.68 34.46 10.80
N ALA A 18 -13.66 34.24 9.94
CA ALA A 18 -14.12 32.90 9.60
C ALA A 18 -13.02 32.23 8.79
N THR A 19 -12.07 31.58 9.46
CA THR A 19 -11.17 30.63 8.80
C THR A 19 -12.02 29.46 8.36
N ALA A 20 -12.40 29.43 7.09
CA ALA A 20 -12.95 28.23 6.46
C ALA A 20 -11.89 27.13 6.59
N TRP A 21 -12.13 26.17 7.47
CA TRP A 21 -11.40 24.91 7.47
C TRP A 21 -11.83 24.20 6.19
N ALA A 22 -11.08 24.41 5.12
CA ALA A 22 -11.16 23.54 3.97
C ALA A 22 -10.68 22.17 4.46
N SER A 23 -11.62 21.24 4.67
CA SER A 23 -11.25 19.83 4.80
C SER A 23 -10.41 19.49 3.57
N PRO A 24 -9.20 18.93 3.73
CA PRO A 24 -8.45 18.46 2.58
C PRO A 24 -9.36 17.48 1.83
N THR A 25 -9.63 17.78 0.56
CA THR A 25 -10.26 16.80 -0.33
C THR A 25 -9.22 15.71 -0.51
N THR A 26 -9.33 14.63 0.27
CA THR A 26 -8.59 13.40 0.00
C THR A 26 -9.03 12.92 -1.36
N ALA A 27 -8.10 12.69 -2.28
CA ALA A 27 -8.47 12.11 -3.56
C ALA A 27 -9.05 10.72 -3.33
N GLU A 28 -10.01 10.37 -4.17
CA GLU A 28 -10.64 9.05 -4.12
C GLU A 28 -9.60 7.99 -4.50
N VAL A 29 -9.35 7.05 -3.58
CA VAL A 29 -8.53 5.86 -3.84
C VAL A 29 -9.48 4.71 -4.15
N ASN A 30 -9.34 4.12 -5.34
CA ASN A 30 -10.23 3.08 -5.83
C ASN A 30 -9.49 2.01 -6.65
N GLY A 31 -10.24 1.03 -7.16
CA GLY A 31 -9.73 -0.10 -7.91
C GLY A 31 -9.66 -1.40 -7.09
N TRP A 32 -8.66 -2.23 -7.40
CA TRP A 32 -8.35 -3.46 -6.67
C TRP A 32 -7.38 -3.19 -5.52
N LEU A 33 -7.92 -2.70 -4.41
CA LEU A 33 -7.16 -2.36 -3.19
C LEU A 33 -6.76 -3.58 -2.34
N ASN A 34 -7.27 -4.76 -2.69
CA ASN A 34 -7.00 -6.03 -2.03
C ASN A 34 -7.23 -7.19 -3.03
N TRP A 35 -6.71 -8.38 -2.71
CA TRP A 35 -6.67 -9.52 -3.62
C TRP A 35 -8.02 -10.03 -4.14
N ARG A 36 -9.16 -9.73 -3.48
CA ARG A 36 -10.50 -10.13 -3.95
C ARG A 36 -11.29 -8.99 -4.60
N GLY A 37 -10.66 -7.82 -4.70
CA GLY A 37 -11.23 -6.62 -5.28
C GLY A 37 -12.27 -5.90 -4.43
N PRO A 38 -12.93 -4.86 -4.99
CA PRO A 38 -13.82 -3.98 -4.23
C PRO A 38 -15.05 -4.71 -3.68
N LEU A 39 -15.52 -5.75 -4.39
CA LEU A 39 -16.69 -6.53 -4.00
C LEU A 39 -16.35 -7.78 -3.20
N GLN A 40 -15.07 -8.06 -2.93
CA GLN A 40 -14.62 -9.28 -2.27
C GLN A 40 -15.05 -10.59 -2.98
N THR A 41 -15.34 -10.54 -4.27
CA THR A 41 -15.78 -11.71 -5.06
C THR A 41 -14.64 -12.38 -5.82
N GLY A 42 -13.55 -11.65 -6.09
CA GLY A 42 -12.51 -12.09 -7.02
C GLY A 42 -12.90 -11.92 -8.49
N GLU A 43 -13.90 -11.08 -8.77
CA GLU A 43 -14.38 -10.80 -10.13
C GLU A 43 -14.15 -9.34 -10.51
N SER A 44 -13.83 -9.09 -11.78
CA SER A 44 -13.75 -7.75 -12.35
C SER A 44 -15.12 -7.30 -12.88
N LEU A 45 -15.45 -6.04 -12.66
CA LEU A 45 -16.65 -5.40 -13.22
C LEU A 45 -16.43 -4.87 -14.65
N GLU A 46 -15.18 -4.79 -15.09
CA GLU A 46 -14.79 -4.27 -16.40
C GLU A 46 -15.48 -5.02 -17.55
N LYS A 47 -15.72 -4.28 -18.64
CA LYS A 47 -16.36 -4.77 -19.86
C LYS A 47 -15.53 -4.37 -21.08
N GLY A 48 -15.77 -5.01 -22.22
CA GLY A 48 -15.00 -4.73 -23.44
C GLY A 48 -13.55 -5.23 -23.38
N LEU A 49 -13.28 -6.21 -22.52
CA LEU A 49 -11.99 -6.88 -22.46
C LEU A 49 -11.74 -7.68 -23.75
N PRO A 50 -10.49 -7.86 -24.18
CA PRO A 50 -10.18 -8.65 -25.36
C PRO A 50 -10.61 -10.11 -25.18
N ASP A 51 -11.22 -10.69 -26.22
CA ASP A 51 -11.70 -12.09 -26.20
C ASP A 51 -10.54 -13.11 -26.17
N THR A 52 -9.37 -12.72 -26.67
CA THR A 52 -8.15 -13.52 -26.67
C THR A 52 -6.96 -12.67 -26.22
N LEU A 53 -5.97 -13.30 -25.59
CA LEU A 53 -4.68 -12.71 -25.25
C LEU A 53 -3.57 -13.55 -25.89
N GLU A 54 -2.80 -12.96 -26.79
CA GLU A 54 -1.66 -13.64 -27.42
C GLU A 54 -0.37 -13.16 -26.77
N LEU A 55 0.31 -14.04 -26.03
CA LEU A 55 1.59 -13.67 -25.40
C LEU A 55 2.61 -13.29 -26.48
N ASN A 56 3.14 -12.07 -26.36
CA ASN A 56 4.02 -11.41 -27.32
C ASN A 56 3.36 -11.04 -28.67
N GLY A 57 2.03 -11.07 -28.75
CA GLY A 57 1.25 -10.54 -29.87
C GLY A 57 0.91 -9.05 -29.71
N GLU A 58 0.13 -8.50 -30.65
CA GLU A 58 -0.22 -7.07 -30.68
C GLU A 58 -1.07 -6.61 -29.48
N ASN A 59 -1.81 -7.54 -28.85
CA ASN A 59 -2.65 -7.28 -27.68
C ASN A 59 -1.95 -7.57 -26.34
N HIS A 60 -0.65 -7.87 -26.36
CA HIS A 60 0.16 -8.04 -25.17
C HIS A 60 1.04 -6.81 -24.96
N LEU A 61 0.65 -5.95 -24.02
CA LEU A 61 1.30 -4.65 -23.81
C LEU A 61 2.71 -4.78 -23.23
N TRP A 62 2.87 -5.54 -22.14
CA TRP A 62 4.16 -5.73 -21.47
C TRP A 62 4.13 -6.93 -20.52
N THR A 63 5.31 -7.43 -20.14
CA THR A 63 5.51 -8.42 -19.08
C THR A 63 6.61 -7.92 -18.12
N LYS A 64 6.48 -8.27 -16.84
CA LYS A 64 7.50 -8.01 -15.81
C LYS A 64 7.95 -9.31 -15.16
N ASP A 65 9.26 -9.57 -15.22
CA ASP A 65 9.85 -10.71 -14.50
C ASP A 65 9.91 -10.43 -13.00
N LEU A 66 9.12 -11.19 -12.24
CA LEU A 66 9.11 -11.15 -10.78
C LEU A 66 8.75 -12.54 -10.26
N LYS A 67 9.70 -13.23 -9.59
CA LYS A 67 9.42 -14.54 -8.98
C LYS A 67 8.48 -14.33 -7.80
N GLY A 68 7.49 -15.20 -7.63
CA GLY A 68 6.59 -15.09 -6.50
C GLY A 68 5.24 -15.74 -6.75
N ARG A 69 4.37 -15.61 -5.76
CA ARG A 69 2.95 -16.00 -5.84
C ARG A 69 2.06 -14.92 -5.22
N GLY A 70 2.56 -13.69 -5.24
CA GLY A 70 1.89 -12.54 -4.69
C GLY A 70 0.85 -12.06 -5.69
N GLU A 71 -0.39 -11.87 -5.25
CA GLU A 71 -1.43 -11.32 -6.10
C GLU A 71 -1.20 -9.81 -6.27
N PRO A 72 -1.06 -9.32 -7.52
CA PRO A 72 -0.89 -7.90 -7.76
C PRO A 72 -2.19 -7.13 -7.50
N LEU A 73 -2.04 -5.86 -7.16
CA LEU A 73 -3.13 -4.91 -6.99
C LEU A 73 -3.05 -3.85 -8.08
N ILE A 74 -4.21 -3.36 -8.54
CA ILE A 74 -4.31 -2.21 -9.46
C ILE A 74 -5.08 -1.13 -8.70
N VAL A 75 -4.41 -0.01 -8.44
CA VAL A 75 -4.90 1.07 -7.58
C VAL A 75 -4.92 2.36 -8.36
N SER A 76 -6.04 3.07 -8.32
CA SER A 76 -6.12 4.47 -8.75
C SER A 76 -6.13 5.38 -7.53
N SER A 77 -5.25 6.39 -7.50
CA SER A 77 -5.18 7.41 -6.45
C SER A 77 -4.71 8.72 -7.06
N ASP A 78 -5.40 9.82 -6.77
CA ASP A 78 -5.07 11.17 -7.28
C ASP A 78 -5.02 11.28 -8.82
N GLY A 79 -5.77 10.42 -9.52
CA GLY A 79 -5.76 10.36 -10.99
C GLY A 79 -4.54 9.64 -11.59
N GLU A 80 -3.71 9.02 -10.75
CA GLU A 80 -2.62 8.12 -11.17
C GLU A 80 -2.99 6.67 -10.87
N GLU A 81 -2.79 5.80 -11.84
CA GLU A 81 -2.93 4.36 -11.65
C GLU A 81 -1.58 3.71 -11.38
N ARG A 82 -1.55 2.75 -10.46
CA ARG A 82 -0.34 2.03 -10.05
C ARG A 82 -0.64 0.55 -9.94
N VAL A 83 0.31 -0.29 -10.34
CA VAL A 83 0.29 -1.72 -10.05
C VAL A 83 1.23 -2.01 -8.90
N TYR A 84 0.74 -2.59 -7.81
CA TYR A 84 1.57 -3.09 -6.72
C TYR A 84 1.71 -4.60 -6.85
N ALA A 85 2.94 -5.10 -6.92
CA ALA A 85 3.24 -6.52 -6.97
C ALA A 85 4.24 -6.88 -5.87
N TRP A 86 4.13 -8.09 -5.34
CA TRP A 86 5.03 -8.61 -4.32
C TRP A 86 5.67 -9.91 -4.81
N GLY A 87 7.00 -9.92 -4.84
CA GLY A 87 7.77 -11.07 -5.28
C GLY A 87 9.17 -11.08 -4.67
N TYR A 88 10.08 -11.87 -5.20
CA TYR A 88 11.42 -12.01 -4.67
C TYR A 88 12.48 -12.20 -5.75
N ARG A 89 13.73 -11.90 -5.40
CA ARG A 89 14.92 -12.07 -6.22
C ARG A 89 16.04 -12.65 -5.37
N GLY A 90 17.06 -13.20 -6.00
CA GLY A 90 18.14 -13.88 -5.30
C GLY A 90 17.77 -15.30 -4.83
N GLU A 91 18.74 -15.96 -4.21
CA GLU A 91 18.65 -17.33 -3.72
C GLU A 91 19.47 -17.48 -2.43
N GLY A 92 19.10 -18.41 -1.56
CA GLY A 92 19.85 -18.67 -0.32
C GLY A 92 19.97 -17.41 0.54
N PRO A 93 21.18 -17.09 1.06
CA PRO A 93 21.41 -15.90 1.90
C PRO A 93 21.16 -14.55 1.22
N ASP A 94 21.19 -14.50 -0.11
CA ASP A 94 20.99 -13.27 -0.88
C ASP A 94 19.52 -13.09 -1.33
N LEU A 95 18.62 -13.99 -0.89
CA LEU A 95 17.20 -13.89 -1.20
C LEU A 95 16.59 -12.66 -0.53
N ARG A 96 15.92 -11.85 -1.35
CA ARG A 96 15.18 -10.66 -0.91
C ARG A 96 13.80 -10.63 -1.53
N GLU A 97 12.81 -10.27 -0.73
CA GLU A 97 11.47 -9.96 -1.20
C GLU A 97 11.38 -8.50 -1.61
N TYR A 98 10.54 -8.19 -2.58
CA TYR A 98 10.36 -6.85 -3.13
C TYR A 98 8.88 -6.52 -3.23
N LEU A 99 8.48 -5.40 -2.63
CA LEU A 99 7.27 -4.69 -2.99
C LEU A 99 7.60 -3.78 -4.16
N VAL A 100 6.97 -3.99 -5.31
CA VAL A 100 7.24 -3.24 -6.54
C VAL A 100 6.01 -2.45 -6.93
N CYS A 101 6.19 -1.16 -7.17
CA CYS A 101 5.19 -0.28 -7.77
C CYS A 101 5.53 -0.06 -9.24
N LEU A 102 4.59 -0.36 -10.13
CA LEU A 102 4.75 -0.24 -11.58
C LEU A 102 3.76 0.75 -12.16
N ASP A 103 4.16 1.36 -13.26
CA ASP A 103 3.25 2.05 -14.18
C ASP A 103 2.42 0.99 -14.95
N PRO A 104 1.07 1.07 -14.93
CA PRO A 104 0.22 0.08 -15.58
C PRO A 104 0.26 0.12 -17.11
N VAL A 105 0.63 1.24 -17.71
CA VAL A 105 0.67 1.42 -19.17
C VAL A 105 1.98 0.87 -19.74
N SER A 106 3.11 1.17 -19.10
CA SER A 106 4.44 0.80 -19.60
C SER A 106 5.04 -0.45 -18.93
N GLY A 107 4.60 -0.81 -17.72
CA GLY A 107 5.23 -1.85 -16.91
C GLY A 107 6.57 -1.44 -16.26
N GLU A 108 6.95 -0.16 -16.39
CA GLU A 108 8.16 0.38 -15.78
C GLU A 108 8.03 0.46 -14.26
N THR A 109 9.14 0.25 -13.55
CA THR A 109 9.16 0.39 -12.09
C THR A 109 9.20 1.86 -11.71
N ILE A 110 8.19 2.31 -10.97
CA ILE A 110 8.15 3.64 -10.36
C ILE A 110 9.02 3.64 -9.10
N TRP A 111 8.81 2.67 -8.22
CA TRP A 111 9.62 2.44 -7.03
C TRP A 111 9.56 0.98 -6.61
N GLU A 112 10.55 0.54 -5.83
CA GLU A 112 10.52 -0.77 -5.18
C GLU A 112 11.22 -0.72 -3.82
N GLU A 113 10.75 -1.52 -2.87
CA GLU A 113 11.36 -1.68 -1.55
C GLU A 113 11.72 -3.15 -1.31
N GLY A 114 12.91 -3.41 -0.77
CA GLY A 114 13.50 -4.75 -0.70
C GLY A 114 13.77 -5.23 0.73
N PHE A 115 13.23 -6.37 1.10
CA PHE A 115 13.35 -6.96 2.43
C PHE A 115 14.22 -8.22 2.36
N ASN A 116 15.24 -8.29 3.22
CA ASN A 116 16.04 -9.51 3.34
C ASN A 116 15.21 -10.63 3.95
N ASP A 117 15.44 -11.85 3.49
CA ASP A 117 15.04 -13.02 4.26
C ASP A 117 15.94 -13.17 5.50
N PHE A 118 15.33 -13.52 6.63
CA PHE A 118 16.05 -13.78 7.88
C PHE A 118 15.22 -14.70 8.77
N LEU A 119 15.92 -15.60 9.47
CA LEU A 119 15.37 -16.47 10.52
C LEU A 119 14.07 -17.20 10.14
N SER A 120 13.84 -17.45 8.85
CA SER A 120 12.65 -18.12 8.37
C SER A 120 12.94 -19.59 8.08
N ASP A 121 11.97 -20.45 8.36
CA ASP A 121 11.95 -21.86 8.00
C ASP A 121 11.21 -22.10 6.67
N ASN A 122 11.01 -21.04 5.89
CA ASN A 122 10.27 -21.10 4.65
C ASN A 122 11.07 -21.84 3.56
N VAL A 123 10.39 -22.62 2.72
CA VAL A 123 11.07 -23.24 1.58
C VAL A 123 11.31 -22.18 0.51
N TYR A 124 12.49 -22.17 -0.10
CA TYR A 124 12.94 -21.18 -1.09
C TYR A 124 11.98 -20.89 -2.26
N ASP A 125 11.07 -21.82 -2.59
CA ASP A 125 10.07 -21.68 -3.67
C ASP A 125 8.68 -21.21 -3.19
N ARG A 126 8.55 -20.86 -1.90
CA ARG A 126 7.29 -20.49 -1.24
C ARG A 126 7.28 -19.10 -0.62
N TYR A 127 8.14 -18.21 -1.09
CA TYR A 127 8.12 -16.80 -0.68
C TYR A 127 6.98 -16.07 -1.37
N THR A 128 6.55 -14.97 -0.77
CA THR A 128 5.58 -14.04 -1.37
C THR A 128 4.21 -14.65 -1.68
N ILE A 129 3.69 -15.50 -0.79
CA ILE A 129 2.33 -16.05 -0.91
C ILE A 129 1.37 -15.16 -0.14
N GLY A 130 0.66 -14.29 -0.85
CA GLY A 130 -0.26 -13.32 -0.29
C GLY A 130 -0.47 -12.14 -1.23
N SER A 131 -0.72 -10.96 -0.67
CA SER A 131 -0.87 -9.71 -1.44
C SER A 131 -0.61 -8.54 -0.50
N PRO A 132 -0.13 -7.38 -0.99
CA PRO A 132 -0.25 -6.14 -0.24
C PRO A 132 -1.73 -5.79 0.04
N GLY A 133 -1.96 -4.79 0.87
CA GLY A 133 -3.27 -4.17 1.07
C GLY A 133 -3.15 -2.66 0.98
N VAL A 134 -4.14 -1.99 0.44
CA VAL A 134 -4.11 -0.54 0.23
C VAL A 134 -5.29 0.11 0.94
N ASP A 135 -5.00 1.17 1.68
CA ASP A 135 -6.01 1.93 2.39
C ASP A 135 -6.80 2.84 1.42
N PRO A 136 -8.14 2.72 1.35
CA PRO A 136 -8.99 3.53 0.47
C PRO A 136 -9.06 5.02 0.86
N GLU A 137 -8.66 5.41 2.07
CA GLU A 137 -8.69 6.81 2.50
C GLU A 137 -7.36 7.53 2.20
N THR A 138 -6.23 6.83 2.41
CA THR A 138 -4.89 7.44 2.34
C THR A 138 -4.07 7.00 1.14
N GLY A 139 -4.42 5.88 0.51
CA GLY A 139 -3.61 5.24 -0.53
C GLY A 139 -2.35 4.55 0.02
N ASN A 140 -2.17 4.52 1.34
CA ASN A 140 -1.01 3.87 1.95
C ASN A 140 -1.03 2.37 1.67
N VAL A 141 0.15 1.82 1.39
CA VAL A 141 0.37 0.43 1.02
C VAL A 141 0.96 -0.33 2.19
N TYR A 142 0.28 -1.39 2.59
CA TYR A 142 0.67 -2.27 3.69
C TYR A 142 1.16 -3.59 3.13
N LEU A 143 2.26 -4.08 3.67
CA LEU A 143 2.78 -5.40 3.33
C LEU A 143 3.31 -6.10 4.58
N LEU A 144 2.88 -7.35 4.75
CA LEU A 144 3.50 -8.28 5.67
C LEU A 144 4.35 -9.25 4.86
N THR A 145 5.66 -9.23 5.06
CA THR A 145 6.60 -10.11 4.34
C THR A 145 6.59 -11.53 4.90
N THR A 146 7.18 -12.48 4.17
CA THR A 146 7.30 -13.87 4.64
C THR A 146 8.06 -13.98 5.98
N PRO A 147 9.25 -13.36 6.17
CA PRO A 147 9.96 -13.39 7.45
C PRO A 147 9.27 -12.58 8.56
N GLY A 148 8.26 -11.77 8.23
CA GLY A 148 7.44 -11.06 9.21
C GLY A 148 7.86 -9.63 9.50
N ILE A 149 8.38 -8.95 8.49
CA ILE A 149 8.40 -7.49 8.48
C ILE A 149 7.02 -7.00 8.06
N PHE A 150 6.38 -6.20 8.91
CA PHE A 150 5.16 -5.49 8.58
C PHE A 150 5.46 -4.03 8.35
N ALA A 151 5.25 -3.55 7.14
CA ALA A 151 5.62 -2.19 6.75
C ALA A 151 4.46 -1.45 6.08
N CYS A 152 4.46 -0.13 6.24
CA CYS A 152 3.51 0.77 5.61
C CYS A 152 4.27 1.84 4.80
N PHE A 153 3.81 2.07 3.58
CA PHE A 153 4.41 3.01 2.63
C PHE A 153 3.38 4.01 2.13
N THR A 154 3.81 5.23 1.84
CA THR A 154 3.00 6.16 1.05
C THR A 154 2.84 5.64 -0.39
N PRO A 155 1.88 6.15 -1.18
CA PRO A 155 1.77 5.82 -2.60
C PRO A 155 3.07 6.07 -3.40
N LYS A 156 3.91 7.00 -2.91
CA LYS A 156 5.20 7.40 -3.50
C LYS A 156 6.37 6.50 -3.09
N GLY A 157 6.13 5.48 -2.25
CA GLY A 157 7.16 4.55 -1.79
C GLY A 157 7.95 5.02 -0.57
N GLU A 158 7.49 6.07 0.13
CA GLU A 158 8.14 6.50 1.37
C GLU A 158 7.70 5.62 2.53
N LEU A 159 8.65 5.04 3.27
CA LEU A 159 8.36 4.23 4.45
C LEU A 159 7.77 5.12 5.57
N LEU A 160 6.56 4.82 6.01
CA LEU A 160 5.90 5.50 7.13
C LEU A 160 6.26 4.85 8.47
N TRP A 161 6.23 3.52 8.53
CA TRP A 161 6.63 2.75 9.70
C TRP A 161 6.88 1.29 9.34
N GLN A 162 7.58 0.59 10.23
CA GLN A 162 7.87 -0.83 10.12
C GLN A 162 7.87 -1.50 11.50
N HIS A 163 7.33 -2.71 11.57
CA HIS A 163 7.32 -3.57 12.75
C HIS A 163 7.92 -4.95 12.43
N SER A 164 8.71 -5.48 13.35
CA SER A 164 9.22 -6.86 13.27
C SER A 164 8.28 -7.78 14.03
N PHE A 165 7.43 -8.53 13.33
CA PHE A 165 6.44 -9.38 13.99
C PHE A 165 7.08 -10.55 14.75
N MET A 166 8.25 -11.00 14.30
CA MET A 166 9.01 -12.01 15.01
C MET A 166 9.51 -11.48 16.36
N GLU A 167 10.05 -10.26 16.39
CA GLU A 167 10.61 -9.67 17.61
C GLU A 167 9.54 -9.11 18.55
N GLU A 168 8.53 -8.44 18.02
CA GLU A 168 7.51 -7.73 18.81
C GLU A 168 6.39 -8.66 19.31
N TYR A 169 6.00 -9.64 18.49
CA TYR A 169 4.83 -10.49 18.75
C TYR A 169 5.13 -11.98 18.82
N GLY A 170 6.39 -12.39 18.65
CA GLY A 170 6.77 -13.80 18.64
C GLY A 170 6.13 -14.57 17.48
N ARG A 171 5.94 -13.92 16.32
CA ARG A 171 5.38 -14.56 15.12
C ARG A 171 6.26 -15.73 14.69
N LEU A 172 5.61 -16.85 14.38
CA LEU A 172 6.22 -18.03 13.81
C LEU A 172 6.09 -18.02 12.28
N THR A 173 7.15 -18.43 11.59
CA THR A 173 7.09 -18.81 10.17
C THR A 173 6.85 -20.31 10.06
N PHE A 174 6.42 -20.76 8.89
CA PHE A 174 6.28 -22.19 8.59
C PHE A 174 6.72 -22.46 7.15
N PRO A 175 7.11 -23.71 6.81
CA PRO A 175 7.63 -24.06 5.49
C PRO A 175 6.66 -23.79 4.32
N ASN A 176 5.38 -23.55 4.61
CA ASN A 176 4.36 -23.28 3.61
C ASN A 176 4.26 -21.81 3.18
N GLY A 177 4.94 -20.87 3.85
CA GLY A 177 5.07 -19.48 3.41
C GLY A 177 3.78 -18.65 3.35
N ARG A 178 2.69 -19.12 3.99
CA ARG A 178 1.38 -18.47 3.89
C ARG A 178 1.30 -17.24 4.79
N THR A 179 1.56 -16.07 4.21
CA THR A 179 1.53 -14.79 4.92
C THR A 179 0.15 -14.13 4.88
N GLY A 180 -0.59 -14.30 3.78
CA GLY A 180 -1.93 -13.73 3.61
C GLY A 180 -1.88 -12.28 3.13
N CYS A 181 -2.97 -11.54 3.33
CA CYS A 181 -3.14 -10.19 2.81
C CYS A 181 -3.59 -9.27 3.97
N PRO A 182 -3.01 -8.08 4.14
CA PRO A 182 -3.55 -7.07 5.05
C PRO A 182 -4.97 -6.67 4.66
N VAL A 183 -5.82 -6.43 5.66
CA VAL A 183 -7.20 -5.95 5.50
C VAL A 183 -7.34 -4.64 6.26
N ILE A 184 -7.89 -3.63 5.61
CA ILE A 184 -8.12 -2.31 6.19
C ILE A 184 -9.60 -2.19 6.57
N ASP A 185 -9.87 -1.77 7.80
CA ASP A 185 -11.22 -1.50 8.33
C ASP A 185 -11.19 -0.25 9.20
N GLY A 186 -11.56 0.89 8.61
CA GLY A 186 -11.39 2.22 9.22
C GLY A 186 -9.93 2.45 9.62
N ASP A 187 -9.72 2.81 10.88
CA ASP A 187 -8.38 3.09 11.44
C ASP A 187 -7.53 1.83 11.72
N LEU A 188 -8.01 0.63 11.36
CA LEU A 188 -7.35 -0.63 11.64
C LEU A 188 -6.72 -1.23 10.38
N VAL A 189 -5.48 -1.70 10.52
CA VAL A 189 -4.88 -2.66 9.58
C VAL A 189 -4.73 -4.02 10.26
N ILE A 190 -5.39 -5.02 9.69
CA ILE A 190 -5.53 -6.36 10.25
C ILE A 190 -4.73 -7.33 9.41
N VAL A 191 -3.85 -8.10 10.07
CA VAL A 191 -3.07 -9.16 9.45
C VAL A 191 -3.20 -10.45 10.25
N ARG A 192 -3.15 -11.59 9.57
CA ARG A 192 -3.10 -12.89 10.24
C ARG A 192 -1.67 -13.25 10.62
N GLY A 193 -1.51 -13.92 11.75
CA GLY A 193 -0.25 -14.49 12.19
C GLY A 193 -0.47 -15.61 13.20
N ILE A 194 0.46 -16.55 13.25
CA ILE A 194 0.57 -17.50 14.35
C ILE A 194 1.68 -16.97 15.24
N THR A 195 1.39 -16.78 16.52
CA THR A 195 2.31 -16.22 17.51
C THR A 195 2.58 -17.22 18.62
N SER A 196 3.72 -17.11 19.30
CA SER A 196 4.04 -17.90 20.49
C SER A 196 3.30 -17.44 21.75
N ASN A 197 2.67 -16.26 21.71
CA ASN A 197 1.86 -15.73 22.79
C ASN A 197 0.48 -16.41 22.84
N TRP A 198 0.02 -16.74 24.06
CA TRP A 198 -1.24 -17.42 24.37
C TRP A 198 -2.36 -16.44 24.72
#